data_AF-A0A5C6A2D0-F1
#
_entry.id   AF-A0A5C6A2D0-F1
#
_cell.length_a   1.000
_cell.length_b   1.000
_cell.length_c   1.000
_cell.angle_alpha   90.00
_cell.angle_beta   90.00
_cell.angle_gamma   90.00
#
_symmetry.space_group_name_H-M   'P 1'
#
loop_
_entity.id
_entity.type
_entity.pdbx_description
1 polymer ?
#
loop_
_entity_poly.entity_id
_entity_poly.type
_entity_poly.pdbx_seq_one_letter_code
_entity_poly.pdbx_strand_id
1 'polypeptide(L)'
;MDDPIRMKIAEHQRTRIADFESPRYDYFVRRFGCDVPLQLKRLYDLRSTLFCHGFSRDCGANARLWVQYFVTMTPSAIDYCEKYDFRYFHFAVGEDGESLLMSIEDPSQIFVDWDYEDDLPESFGLSFDSFVDCVVADPPERYFPES
;
A
#
# COMPACT_ATOMS: atom_id res chain seq x y z
N MET A 1 -32.51 2.79 -0.77
CA MET A 1 -32.27 3.91 -1.70
C MET A 1 -30.86 4.36 -1.41
N ASP A 2 -29.92 3.96 -2.26
CA ASP A 2 -28.49 4.14 -1.97
C ASP A 2 -28.10 5.61 -2.06
N ASP A 3 -27.28 6.03 -1.11
CA ASP A 3 -26.81 7.41 -0.97
C ASP A 3 -26.03 7.82 -2.25
N PRO A 4 -26.43 8.90 -2.94
CA PRO A 4 -25.73 9.40 -4.14
C PRO A 4 -24.24 9.67 -3.92
N ILE A 5 -23.85 9.97 -2.67
CA ILE A 5 -22.44 10.12 -2.28
C ILE A 5 -21.73 8.77 -2.30
N ARG A 6 -22.37 7.71 -1.78
CA ARG A 6 -21.83 6.34 -1.82
C ARG A 6 -21.66 5.82 -3.24
N MET A 7 -22.60 6.12 -4.14
CA MET A 7 -22.48 5.75 -5.55
C MET A 7 -21.32 6.47 -6.26
N LYS A 8 -21.16 7.78 -6.03
CA LYS A 8 -20.03 8.55 -6.61
C LYS A 8 -18.68 8.12 -6.06
N ILE A 9 -18.61 7.83 -4.76
CA ILE A 9 -17.42 7.27 -4.11
C ILE A 9 -17.09 5.91 -4.74
N ALA A 10 -18.06 5.00 -4.86
CA ALA A 10 -17.86 3.69 -5.49
C ALA A 10 -17.46 3.76 -6.98
N GLU A 11 -18.01 4.72 -7.73
CA GLU A 11 -17.70 4.92 -9.15
C GLU A 11 -16.28 5.50 -9.35
N HIS A 12 -15.90 6.49 -8.55
CA HIS A 12 -14.54 7.06 -8.54
C HIS A 12 -13.48 6.03 -8.05
N GLN A 13 -13.90 5.11 -7.18
CA GLN A 13 -13.08 4.02 -6.65
C GLN A 13 -12.88 2.89 -7.66
N ARG A 14 -13.91 2.51 -8.44
CA ARG A 14 -13.79 1.52 -9.53
C ARG A 14 -12.84 1.97 -10.63
N THR A 15 -12.81 3.28 -10.94
CA THR A 15 -11.87 3.82 -11.92
C THR A 15 -10.41 3.70 -11.47
N ARG A 16 -10.10 3.84 -10.18
CA ARG A 16 -8.72 3.70 -9.66
C ARG A 16 -8.24 2.24 -9.59
N ILE A 17 -9.16 1.29 -9.44
CA ILE A 17 -8.86 -0.16 -9.48
C ILE A 17 -8.40 -0.60 -10.87
N ALA A 18 -8.89 0.04 -11.93
CA ALA A 18 -8.45 -0.21 -13.31
C ALA A 18 -7.01 0.28 -13.59
N ASP A 19 -6.45 1.11 -12.71
CA ASP A 19 -5.12 1.72 -12.84
C ASP A 19 -4.03 0.99 -12.04
N PHE A 20 -4.35 -0.16 -11.42
CA PHE A 20 -3.32 -1.04 -10.83
C PHE A 20 -2.58 -1.79 -11.94
N GLU A 21 -1.72 -1.05 -12.64
CA GLU A 21 -0.91 -1.53 -13.74
C GLU A 21 -0.01 -2.72 -13.34
N SER A 22 0.47 -3.46 -14.35
CA SER A 22 1.44 -4.51 -14.13
C SER A 22 2.73 -3.93 -13.51
N PRO A 23 3.21 -4.48 -12.38
CA PRO A 23 4.36 -3.95 -11.68
C PRO A 23 5.63 -4.01 -12.53
N ARG A 24 6.42 -2.93 -12.51
CA ARG A 24 7.66 -2.79 -13.29
C ARG A 24 8.88 -3.24 -12.49
N TYR A 25 8.96 -4.55 -12.21
CA TYR A 25 10.05 -5.15 -11.44
C TYR A 25 11.44 -4.88 -12.04
N ASP A 26 11.57 -4.86 -13.36
CA ASP A 26 12.82 -4.54 -14.05
C ASP A 26 13.29 -3.10 -13.82
N TYR A 27 12.36 -2.16 -13.68
CA TYR A 27 12.65 -0.77 -13.35
C TYR A 27 13.04 -0.64 -11.88
N PHE A 28 12.34 -1.34 -10.98
CA PHE A 28 12.67 -1.38 -9.56
C PHE A 28 14.11 -1.84 -9.34
N VAL A 29 14.52 -2.98 -9.90
CA VAL A 29 15.86 -3.54 -9.73
C VAL A 29 16.94 -2.56 -10.19
N ARG A 30 16.69 -1.81 -11.28
CA ARG A 30 17.63 -0.80 -11.79
C ARG A 30 17.80 0.40 -10.86
N ARG A 31 16.72 0.84 -10.19
CA ARG A 31 16.76 2.04 -9.34
C ARG A 31 17.24 1.72 -7.92
N PHE A 32 16.78 0.61 -7.35
CA PHE A 32 17.14 0.18 -5.99
C PHE A 32 18.46 -0.62 -5.94
N GLY A 33 18.93 -1.16 -7.06
CA GLY A 33 20.18 -1.94 -7.11
C GLY A 33 20.09 -3.31 -6.43
N CYS A 34 18.89 -3.78 -6.11
CA CYS A 34 18.63 -5.07 -5.46
C CYS A 34 17.45 -5.79 -6.15
N ASP A 35 17.31 -7.08 -5.85
CA ASP A 35 16.12 -7.83 -6.24
C ASP A 35 14.87 -7.26 -5.55
N VAL A 36 13.72 -7.34 -6.22
CA VAL A 36 12.43 -6.97 -5.62
C VAL A 36 12.15 -7.92 -4.44
N PRO A 37 11.95 -7.40 -3.21
CA PRO A 37 11.67 -8.22 -2.04
C PRO A 37 10.46 -9.14 -2.21
N LEU A 38 10.55 -10.34 -1.62
CA LEU A 38 9.51 -11.37 -1.74
C LEU A 38 8.17 -10.86 -1.20
N GLN A 39 8.20 -10.10 -0.11
CA GLN A 39 7.03 -9.51 0.52
C GLN A 39 6.30 -8.54 -0.41
N LEU A 40 7.02 -7.67 -1.13
CA LEU A 40 6.40 -6.81 -2.16
C LEU A 40 5.82 -7.65 -3.29
N LYS A 41 6.54 -8.66 -3.80
CA LYS A 41 5.99 -9.54 -4.84
C LYS A 41 4.69 -10.19 -4.39
N ARG A 42 4.65 -10.73 -3.17
CA ARG A 42 3.44 -11.31 -2.58
C ARG A 42 2.30 -10.29 -2.54
N LEU A 43 2.57 -9.05 -2.12
CA LEU A 43 1.55 -7.99 -2.14
C LEU A 43 1.03 -7.75 -3.57
N TYR A 44 1.90 -7.57 -4.56
CA TYR A 44 1.49 -7.30 -5.95
C TYR A 44 0.89 -8.51 -6.69
N ASP A 45 1.15 -9.73 -6.22
CA ASP A 45 0.46 -10.94 -6.70
C ASP A 45 -1.01 -10.98 -6.22
N LEU A 46 -1.32 -10.32 -5.10
CA LEU A 46 -2.68 -10.14 -4.60
C LEU A 46 -3.45 -9.03 -5.33
N ARG A 47 -2.90 -8.39 -6.39
CA ARG A 47 -3.51 -7.22 -7.06
C ARG A 47 -4.99 -7.37 -7.44
N SER A 48 -5.47 -8.58 -7.74
CA SER A 48 -6.89 -8.83 -8.04
C SER A 48 -7.79 -8.79 -6.80
N THR A 49 -7.22 -9.02 -5.62
CA THR A 49 -7.88 -9.03 -4.30
C THR A 49 -7.56 -7.79 -3.47
N LEU A 50 -6.53 -7.02 -3.83
CA LEU A 50 -6.24 -5.68 -3.32
C LEU A 50 -7.29 -4.68 -3.82
N PHE A 51 -8.55 -4.94 -3.50
CA PHE A 51 -9.58 -3.92 -3.61
C PHE A 51 -9.21 -2.79 -2.66
N CYS A 52 -9.06 -1.58 -3.22
CA CYS A 52 -8.87 -0.34 -2.48
C CYS A 52 -10.10 -0.06 -1.60
N HIS A 53 -10.14 -0.69 -0.44
CA HIS A 53 -10.99 -0.31 0.67
C HIS A 53 -10.08 -0.05 1.85
N GLY A 54 -10.38 1.03 2.56
CA GLY A 54 -9.86 1.29 3.89
C GLY A 54 -10.04 0.09 4.80
N PHE A 55 -9.06 -0.81 4.83
CA PHE A 55 -9.05 -1.88 5.80
C PHE A 55 -8.52 -1.26 7.09
N SER A 56 -9.32 -1.32 8.14
CA SER A 56 -8.90 -0.96 9.49
C SER A 56 -8.81 -2.26 10.26
N ARG A 57 -7.59 -2.71 10.54
CA ARG A 57 -7.38 -3.85 11.46
C ARG A 57 -6.55 -3.38 12.64
N ASP A 58 -6.92 -3.86 13.81
CA ASP A 58 -6.04 -3.85 14.96
C ASP A 58 -4.89 -4.80 14.67
N CYS A 59 -3.77 -4.27 14.18
CA CYS A 59 -2.58 -5.04 13.87
C CYS A 59 -1.73 -5.34 15.12
N GLY A 60 -2.36 -5.39 16.30
CA GLY A 60 -1.71 -5.55 17.59
C GLY A 60 -1.18 -4.23 18.19
N ALA A 61 -1.15 -4.19 19.53
CA ALA A 61 -0.58 -3.15 20.40
C ALA A 61 -1.06 -1.68 20.24
N ASN A 62 -2.28 -1.45 19.71
CA ASN A 62 -2.95 -0.14 19.58
C ASN A 62 -2.70 0.64 18.27
N ALA A 63 -2.12 0.02 17.24
CA ALA A 63 -2.01 0.65 15.92
C ALA A 63 -3.20 0.22 15.03
N ARG A 64 -4.16 1.13 14.85
CA ARG A 64 -5.19 1.01 13.81
C ARG A 64 -4.60 1.60 12.54
N LEU A 65 -4.14 0.75 11.63
CA LEU A 65 -3.71 1.20 10.30
C LEU A 65 -4.93 1.25 9.40
N TRP A 66 -5.13 2.37 8.70
CA TRP A 66 -6.14 2.48 7.67
C TRP A 66 -5.46 2.78 6.34
N VAL A 67 -5.54 1.86 5.38
CA VAL A 67 -4.93 2.02 4.07
C VAL A 67 -5.96 2.57 3.09
N GLN A 68 -5.79 3.81 2.65
CA GLN A 68 -6.69 4.43 1.68
C GLN A 68 -6.56 3.79 0.29
N TYR A 69 -5.32 3.56 -0.16
CA TYR A 69 -5.03 2.87 -1.42
C TYR A 69 -3.60 2.33 -1.46
N PHE A 70 -3.40 1.31 -2.29
CA PHE A 70 -2.08 0.78 -2.61
C PHE A 70 -1.46 1.56 -3.77
N VAL A 71 -0.15 1.72 -3.74
CA VAL A 71 0.63 2.36 -4.81
C VAL A 71 1.07 1.30 -5.81
N THR A 72 0.75 1.50 -7.08
CA THR A 72 1.22 0.64 -8.17
C THR A 72 2.72 0.82 -8.37
N MET A 73 3.46 -0.27 -8.61
CA MET A 73 4.90 -0.22 -8.92
C MET A 73 5.16 0.24 -10.38
N THR A 74 4.79 1.49 -10.68
CA THR A 74 5.07 2.17 -11.95
C THR A 74 6.43 2.88 -11.90
N PRO A 75 7.01 3.31 -13.04
CA PRO A 75 8.25 4.07 -13.03
C PRO A 75 8.16 5.36 -12.23
N SER A 76 7.04 6.09 -12.31
CA SER A 76 6.84 7.33 -11.55
C SER A 76 6.78 7.08 -10.03
N ALA A 77 6.11 6.01 -9.59
CA ALA A 77 6.07 5.63 -8.18
C ALA A 77 7.45 5.16 -7.66
N ILE A 78 8.21 4.45 -8.49
CA ILE A 78 9.58 4.04 -8.16
C ILE A 78 10.47 5.28 -8.05
N ASP A 79 10.41 6.20 -9.02
CA ASP A 79 11.25 7.40 -9.00
C ASP A 79 10.88 8.37 -7.87
N TYR A 80 9.63 8.36 -7.41
CA TYR A 80 9.23 9.09 -6.19
C TYR A 80 10.07 8.69 -4.96
N CYS A 81 10.56 7.44 -4.91
CA CYS A 81 11.38 6.94 -3.81
C CYS A 81 12.81 7.53 -3.79
N GLU A 82 13.18 8.34 -4.79
CA GLU A 82 14.42 9.14 -4.77
C GLU A 82 14.46 10.08 -3.56
N LYS A 83 13.30 10.58 -3.11
CA LYS A 83 13.20 11.43 -1.90
C LYS A 83 13.67 10.72 -0.62
N TYR A 84 13.75 9.39 -0.66
CA TYR A 84 14.20 8.53 0.43
C TYR A 84 15.58 7.92 0.18
N ASP A 85 16.33 8.44 -0.80
CA ASP A 85 17.59 7.85 -1.29
C ASP A 85 17.44 6.38 -1.69
N PHE A 86 16.25 5.96 -2.16
CA PHE A 86 15.92 4.57 -2.45
C PHE A 86 16.13 3.60 -1.27
N ARG A 87 16.12 4.08 -0.02
CA ARG A 87 16.15 3.22 1.19
C ARG A 87 14.79 2.61 1.52
N TYR A 88 13.72 3.24 1.03
CA TYR A 88 12.35 2.83 1.26
C TYR A 88 11.57 2.75 -0.04
N PHE A 89 10.60 1.84 -0.10
CA PHE A 89 9.61 1.78 -1.17
C PHE A 89 8.22 2.16 -0.66
N HIS A 90 7.59 3.12 -1.35
CA HIS A 90 6.23 3.58 -1.06
C HIS A 90 5.20 2.64 -1.68
N PHE A 91 4.58 1.81 -0.83
CA PHE A 91 3.68 0.75 -1.28
C PHE A 91 2.20 1.05 -1.03
N ALA A 92 1.87 1.98 -0.13
CA ALA A 92 0.50 2.33 0.20
C ALA A 92 0.41 3.73 0.82
N VAL A 93 -0.78 4.31 0.79
CA VAL A 93 -1.12 5.59 1.43
C VAL A 93 -2.17 5.35 2.51
N GLY A 94 -1.96 5.95 3.68
CA GLY A 94 -2.85 5.86 4.83
C GLY A 94 -4.05 6.82 4.80
N GLU A 95 -4.76 6.97 5.92
CA GLU A 95 -6.02 7.74 6.01
C GLU A 95 -5.82 9.24 5.87
N ASP A 96 -4.80 9.73 6.57
CA ASP A 96 -4.47 11.15 6.64
C ASP A 96 -3.50 11.56 5.50
N GLY A 97 -3.26 10.63 4.57
CA GLY A 97 -2.37 10.82 3.43
C GLY A 97 -0.93 10.52 3.75
N GLU A 98 -0.63 9.89 4.90
CA GLU A 98 0.70 9.44 5.27
C GLU A 98 1.23 8.37 4.30
N SER A 99 2.53 8.39 4.01
CA SER A 99 3.16 7.40 3.13
C SER A 99 3.53 6.16 3.94
N LEU A 100 3.07 4.99 3.50
CA LEU A 100 3.46 3.70 4.06
C LEU A 100 4.61 3.10 3.26
N LEU A 101 5.68 2.82 3.97
CA LEU A 101 7.00 2.57 3.42
C LEU A 101 7.53 1.22 3.86
N MET A 102 8.13 0.48 2.94
CA MET A 102 8.86 -0.75 3.27
C MET A 102 10.36 -0.45 3.18
N SER A 103 11.12 -0.86 4.19
CA SER A 103 12.59 -0.78 4.12
C SER A 103 13.13 -1.75 3.06
N ILE A 104 14.11 -1.29 2.29
CA ILE A 104 14.80 -2.12 1.30
C ILE A 104 15.88 -2.98 1.95
N GLU A 105 16.52 -2.47 3.01
CA GLU A 105 17.54 -3.20 3.77
C GLU A 105 16.91 -4.26 4.68
N ASP A 106 15.74 -3.97 5.25
CA ASP A 106 14.95 -4.93 6.04
C ASP A 106 13.49 -4.94 5.56
N PRO A 107 13.16 -5.72 4.51
CA PRO A 107 11.82 -5.80 3.94
C PRO A 107 10.75 -6.36 4.88
N SER A 108 11.12 -6.80 6.09
CA SER A 108 10.16 -7.20 7.11
C SER A 108 9.54 -6.02 7.85
N GLN A 109 10.10 -4.80 7.74
CA GLN A 109 9.68 -3.64 8.51
C GLN A 109 8.86 -2.65 7.67
N ILE A 110 7.78 -2.16 8.27
CA ILE A 110 6.99 -1.04 7.76
C ILE A 110 7.36 0.24 8.51
N PHE A 111 7.42 1.33 7.77
CA PHE A 111 7.61 2.68 8.25
C PHE A 111 6.46 3.57 7.79
N VAL A 112 6.24 4.66 8.53
CA VAL A 112 5.27 5.71 8.20
C VAL A 112 5.99 7.03 8.11
N ASP A 113 5.69 7.77 7.05
CA ASP A 113 6.11 9.15 6.85
C ASP A 113 4.86 10.05 6.93
N TRP A 114 4.75 10.76 8.07
CA TRP A 114 3.60 11.57 8.46
C TRP A 114 3.65 12.99 7.90
N ASP A 115 4.83 13.58 7.92
CA ASP A 115 5.07 14.97 7.53
C ASP A 115 6.18 14.96 6.48
N TYR A 116 5.76 15.18 5.23
CA TYR A 116 6.59 15.29 4.03
C TYR A 116 7.71 16.37 4.11
N GLU A 117 7.98 16.96 5.29
CA GLU A 117 8.85 18.10 5.57
C GLU A 117 10.13 17.73 6.36
N ASP A 118 10.85 16.70 5.90
CA ASP A 118 12.24 16.35 6.28
C ASP A 118 12.47 15.44 7.51
N ASP A 119 11.42 14.93 8.15
CA ASP A 119 11.60 13.91 9.20
C ASP A 119 11.87 12.52 8.58
N LEU A 120 12.72 11.73 9.25
CA LEU A 120 12.94 10.35 8.84
C LEU A 120 11.68 9.53 9.10
N PRO A 121 11.32 8.61 8.19
CA PRO A 121 10.21 7.70 8.43
C PRO A 121 10.31 6.97 9.77
N GLU A 122 9.21 6.89 10.49
CA GLU A 122 9.14 6.23 11.79
C GLU A 122 8.76 4.77 11.63
N SER A 123 9.33 3.87 12.45
CA SER A 123 8.93 2.47 12.42
C SER A 123 7.49 2.32 12.89
N PHE A 124 6.66 1.64 12.09
CA PHE A 124 5.26 1.42 12.42
C PHE A 124 5.06 0.34 13.49
N GLY A 125 6.08 -0.47 13.77
CA GLY A 125 6.00 -1.59 14.72
C GLY A 125 5.20 -2.80 14.22
N LEU A 126 4.70 -2.78 12.98
CA LEU A 126 4.08 -3.91 12.29
C LEU A 126 5.03 -4.51 11.26
N SER A 127 5.12 -5.83 11.21
CA SER A 127 5.87 -6.50 10.15
C SER A 127 5.11 -6.49 8.83
N PHE A 128 5.84 -6.46 7.72
CA PHE A 128 5.24 -6.48 6.38
C PHE A 128 4.48 -7.78 6.12
N ASP A 129 4.97 -8.92 6.60
CA ASP A 129 4.24 -10.19 6.45
C ASP A 129 2.92 -10.17 7.23
N SER A 130 2.91 -9.63 8.46
CA SER A 130 1.67 -9.46 9.23
C SER A 130 0.68 -8.51 8.54
N PHE A 131 1.20 -7.46 7.89
CA PHE A 131 0.39 -6.56 7.07
C PHE A 131 -0.24 -7.29 5.88
N VAL A 132 0.55 -8.04 5.10
CA VAL A 132 0.04 -8.80 3.94
C VAL A 132 -1.01 -9.82 4.38
N ASP A 133 -0.75 -10.56 5.46
CA ASP A 133 -1.69 -11.55 5.99
C ASP A 133 -3.02 -10.89 6.43
N CYS A 134 -2.95 -9.68 6.99
CA CYS A 134 -4.13 -8.89 7.35
C CYS A 134 -4.94 -8.45 6.12
N VAL A 135 -4.27 -8.05 5.04
CA VAL A 135 -4.92 -7.68 3.77
C VAL A 135 -5.60 -8.88 3.13
N VAL A 136 -4.97 -10.07 3.16
CA VAL A 136 -5.57 -11.31 2.63
C VAL A 136 -6.80 -11.76 3.42
N ALA A 137 -6.78 -11.57 4.75
CA ALA A 137 -7.82 -12.08 5.65
C ALA A 137 -9.15 -11.31 5.60
N ASP A 138 -9.22 -10.15 4.93
CA ASP A 138 -10.45 -9.35 4.84
C ASP A 138 -10.78 -9.00 3.38
N PRO A 139 -11.25 -9.97 2.59
CA PRO A 139 -11.59 -9.74 1.20
C PRO A 139 -12.74 -8.72 1.07
N PRO A 140 -12.72 -7.90 0.01
CA PRO A 140 -13.66 -6.80 -0.24
C PRO A 140 -15.14 -7.19 -0.29
N GLU A 141 -15.41 -8.46 -0.61
CA GLU A 141 -16.75 -9.08 -0.69
C GLU A 141 -17.56 -8.89 0.60
N ARG A 142 -16.90 -8.68 1.73
CA ARG A 142 -17.52 -8.46 3.03
C ARG A 142 -18.19 -7.09 3.19
N TYR A 143 -17.74 -6.09 2.42
CA TYR A 143 -18.23 -4.72 2.45
C TYR A 143 -19.20 -4.41 1.30
N PHE A 144 -19.22 -5.28 0.28
CA PHE A 144 -20.10 -5.19 -0.89
C PHE A 144 -20.65 -6.59 -1.22
N PRO A 145 -21.58 -7.13 -0.40
CA PRO A 145 -22.23 -8.39 -0.75
C PRO A 145 -22.94 -8.22 -2.10
N GLU A 146 -22.74 -9.18 -3.01
CA GLU A 146 -23.37 -9.18 -4.33
C GLU A 146 -24.88 -8.95 -4.20
N SER A 147 -25.38 -7.89 -4.86
CA SER A 147 -26.80 -7.54 -4.94
C SER A 147 -27.56 -8.48 -5.88
#